data_AF-A0A926TEN9-F1
#
_entry.id   AF-A0A926TEN9-F1
#
_cell.length_a   1.000
_cell.length_b   1.000
_cell.length_c   1.000
_cell.angle_alpha   90.00
_cell.angle_beta   90.00
_cell.angle_gamma   90.00
#
_symmetry.space_group_name_H-M   'P 1'
#
loop_
_entity.id
_entity.type
_entity.pdbx_description
1 polymer ?
#
loop_
_entity_poly.entity_id
_entity_poly.type
_entity_poly.pdbx_seq_one_letter_code
_entity_poly.pdbx_strand_id
1 'polypeptide(L)' 'MQLNHPSVKFPVWQYLKQPVFTSKTVLNPRRFLYLHRVELLERCLTHAHASKDYRID' A
#
# COMPACT_ATOMS: atom_id res chain seq x y z
N MET A 1 -24.44 17.19 10.95
CA MET A 1 -23.55 16.00 10.97
C MET A 1 -22.32 16.34 10.14
N GLN A 2 -21.20 16.68 10.78
CA GLN A 2 -19.94 16.89 10.07
C GLN A 2 -19.42 15.53 9.64
N LEU A 3 -19.35 15.27 8.34
CA LEU A 3 -18.66 14.11 7.80
C LEU A 3 -17.16 14.39 7.96
N ASN A 4 -16.61 14.03 9.12
CA ASN A 4 -15.17 13.89 9.32
C ASN A 4 -14.70 12.73 8.44
N HIS A 5 -14.59 12.97 7.13
CA HIS A 5 -13.93 12.04 6.25
C HIS A 5 -12.46 12.00 6.69
N PRO A 6 -11.95 10.88 7.24
CA PRO A 6 -10.51 10.77 7.43
C PRO A 6 -9.89 11.01 6.06
N SER A 7 -9.00 12.00 5.97
CA SER A 7 -8.34 12.35 4.72
C SER A 7 -7.56 11.14 4.25
N VAL A 8 -8.19 10.35 3.39
CA VAL A 8 -7.55 9.18 2.80
C VAL A 8 -6.44 9.72 1.92
N LYS A 9 -5.21 9.69 2.44
CA LYS A 9 -4.03 10.11 1.70
C LYS A 9 -3.83 9.15 0.54
N PHE A 10 -4.14 9.61 -0.66
CA PHE A 10 -3.90 8.84 -1.86
C PHE A 10 -2.41 8.89 -2.21
N PRO A 11 -1.74 7.74 -2.43
CA PRO A 11 -0.33 7.67 -2.77
C PRO A 11 -0.07 8.05 -4.24
N VAL A 12 -0.23 9.35 -4.56
CA VAL A 12 -0.12 9.89 -5.93
C VAL A 12 1.19 9.48 -6.59
N TRP A 13 2.31 9.62 -5.88
CA TRP A 13 3.63 9.30 -6.42
C TRP A 13 3.80 7.82 -6.78
N GLN A 14 3.30 6.92 -5.94
CA GLN A 14 3.34 5.48 -6.22
C GLN A 14 2.43 5.13 -7.39
N TYR A 15 1.27 5.78 -7.48
CA TYR A 15 0.37 5.62 -8.62
C TYR A 15 1.04 6.05 -9.93
N LEU A 16 1.75 7.18 -9.94
CA LEU A 16 2.44 7.67 -11.14
C LEU A 16 3.68 6.86 -11.50
N LYS A 17 4.32 6.21 -10.52
CA LYS A 17 5.49 5.33 -10.73
C LYS A 17 5.14 3.94 -11.26
N GLN A 18 3.86 3.60 -11.40
CA GLN A 18 3.47 2.31 -11.97
C GLN A 18 4.07 2.15 -13.38
N PRO A 19 4.50 0.93 -13.76
CA PRO A 19 4.99 0.68 -15.11
C PRO A 19 3.85 0.95 -16.10
N VAL A 20 4.01 1.95 -16.95
CA VAL A 20 3.03 2.34 -17.97
C VAL A 20 3.11 1.36 -19.14
N PHE A 21 1.96 1.06 -19.76
CA PHE A 21 1.84 0.15 -20.92
C PHE A 21 2.21 -1.32 -20.64
N THR A 22 1.95 -1.81 -19.42
CA THR A 22 2.12 -3.23 -19.10
C THR A 22 0.80 -3.85 -18.68
N SER A 23 0.68 -5.17 -18.75
CA SER A 23 -0.49 -5.88 -18.21
C SER A 23 -0.66 -5.72 -16.69
N LYS A 24 0.36 -5.17 -16.00
CA LYS A 24 0.38 -4.93 -14.56
C LYS A 24 -0.07 -3.51 -14.17
N THR A 25 -0.31 -2.62 -15.14
CA THR A 25 -0.76 -1.25 -14.91
C THR A 25 -2.18 -1.24 -14.32
N VAL A 26 -2.40 -0.54 -13.20
CA VAL A 26 -3.72 -0.40 -12.57
C VAL A 26 -4.23 1.01 -12.82
N LEU A 27 -5.05 1.15 -13.86
CA LEU A 27 -5.58 2.44 -14.32
C LEU A 27 -6.72 3.00 -13.46
N ASN A 28 -7.35 2.16 -12.63
CA ASN A 28 -8.41 2.62 -11.73
C ASN A 28 -7.79 3.07 -10.39
N PRO A 29 -7.87 4.37 -10.02
CA PRO A 29 -7.24 4.88 -8.81
C PRO A 29 -7.76 4.22 -7.52
N ARG A 30 -9.05 3.88 -7.45
CA ARG A 30 -9.63 3.21 -6.27
C ARG A 30 -9.07 1.80 -6.13
N ARG A 31 -8.95 1.08 -7.25
CA ARG A 31 -8.35 -0.27 -7.28
C ARG A 31 -6.88 -0.21 -6.87
N PHE A 32 -6.12 0.76 -7.37
CA PHE A 32 -4.74 0.94 -6.98
C PHE A 32 -4.60 1.20 -5.48
N LEU A 33 -5.41 2.11 -4.92
CA LEU A 33 -5.38 2.44 -3.51
C LEU A 33 -5.65 1.21 -2.62
N TYR A 34 -6.62 0.37 -3.02
CA TYR A 34 -6.91 -0.88 -2.32
C TYR A 34 -5.70 -1.82 -2.34
N LEU A 35 -5.14 -2.10 -3.52
CA LEU A 35 -3.99 -2.99 -3.68
C LEU A 35 -2.76 -2.46 -2.92
N HIS A 36 -2.51 -1.16 -2.99
CA HIS A 36 -1.40 -0.53 -2.29
C HIS A 36 -1.49 -0.69 -0.77
N ARG A 37 -2.70 -0.62 -0.21
CA ARG A 37 -2.91 -0.85 1.24
C ARG A 37 -2.64 -2.29 1.63
N VAL A 38 -3.10 -3.25 0.82
CA VAL A 38 -2.82 -4.67 1.05
C VAL A 38 -1.31 -4.92 1.04
N GLU A 39 -0.61 -4.45 0.01
CA GLU A 39 0.84 -4.59 -0.12
C GLU A 39 1.61 -3.95 1.05
N LEU A 40 1.17 -2.79 1.54
CA LEU A 40 1.75 -2.16 2.73
C LEU A 40 1.57 -3.03 3.97
N LEU A 41 0.39 -3.60 4.19
CA LEU A 41 0.12 -4.48 5.32
C LEU A 41 0.98 -5.75 5.24
N GLU A 42 1.10 -6.36 4.07
CA GLU A 42 1.94 -7.53 3.83
C GLU A 42 3.42 -7.25 4.15
N ARG A 43 3.94 -6.09 3.75
CA ARG A 43 5.29 -5.65 4.08
C ARG A 43 5.47 -5.45 5.58
N CYS A 44 4.55 -4.75 6.23
CA CYS A 44 4.59 -4.52 7.67
C CYS A 44 4.58 -5.84 8.46
N LEU A 45 3.72 -6.78 8.05
CA LEU A 45 3.68 -8.12 8.64
C LEU A 45 5.01 -8.85 8.44
N THR A 46 5.52 -8.90 7.20
CA THR A 46 6.82 -9.52 6.89
C THR A 46 7.96 -8.93 7.73
N HIS A 47 8.01 -7.60 7.87
CA HIS A 47 9.01 -6.91 8.70
C HIS A 47 8.85 -7.23 10.19
N ALA A 48 7.62 -7.31 10.69
CA ALA A 48 7.34 -7.65 12.09
C ALA A 48 7.77 -9.08 12.44
N HIS A 49 7.63 -10.01 11.49
CA HIS A 49 8.12 -11.39 11.63
C HIS A 49 9.66 -11.44 11.55
N ALA A 50 10.27 -10.79 10.57
CA ALA A 50 11.72 -10.74 10.44
C ALA A 50 12.40 -10.18 11.71
N SER A 51 11.81 -9.17 12.36
CA SER A 51 12.33 -8.59 13.61
C SER A 51 12.31 -9.55 14.80
N LYS A 52 11.40 -10.53 14.83
CA LYS A 52 11.31 -11.51 15.92
C LYS A 52 12.35 -12.62 15.79
N ASP A 53 12.77 -12.95 14.57
CA ASP A 53 13.79 -13.98 14.32
C ASP A 53 15.20 -13.53 14.76
N TYR A 54 15.46 -12.22 14.89
CA TYR A 54 16.72 -11.68 15.42
C TYR A 54 16.77 -11.54 16.96
N ARG A 55 15.73 -11.98 17.69
CA ARG A 55 15.67 -11.94 19.16
C ARG A 55 15.68 -13.32 19.79
N ILE A 56 16.45 -14.23 19.21
CA ILE A 56 16.85 -15.48 19.86
C ILE A 56 18.24 -15.22 20.46
N ASP A 57 18.24 -14.77 21.72
CA ASP A 57 19.35 -14.84 22.68
C ASP A 57 18.94 -15.79 23.81
#